data_AF-A0A2T7NPE0-F1
#
_entry.id   AF-A0A2T7NPE0-F1
#
_cell.length_a   1.000
_cell.length_b   1.000
_cell.length_c   1.000
_cell.angle_alpha   90.00
_cell.angle_beta   90.00
_cell.angle_gamma   90.00
#
_symmetry.space_group_name_H-M   'P 1'
#
loop_
_entity.id
_entity.type
_entity.pdbx_description
1 polymer ?
#
loop_
_entity_poly.entity_id
_entity_poly.type
_entity_poly.pdbx_seq_one_letter_code
_entity_poly.pdbx_strand_id
1 'polypeptide(L)'
;MSRPGLPRKTVYTRNVRGMDSDSFRTALQRSALLVSPPDNVDELVALYNSTLTALLDKFAPVKKVRQAKKVRRQAERKWRKSRLEVDRQIYRHTRSQCSAIIVKARSRYVMNIVSSAVSDSRKMFAVVNGLLGKDVTQPVLPEMDDQTAASTLSAYFEDKIKTIMDSFSDSVDTVEQTSDLFCGTPLSNFQPVTEDELLKLVRRCRPTTSVDDPIPTSVLLQHLDILLPVLVRIVNASLFSASVPRQFKTAVIKPILKKPQLGPELV
;
A
#
# COMPACT_ATOMS: atom_id res chain seq x y z
N MET A 1 -23.60 -6.46 -23.10
CA MET A 1 -23.10 -5.65 -21.97
C MET A 1 -21.60 -5.43 -22.15
N SER A 2 -21.12 -4.18 -22.06
CA SER A 2 -19.68 -3.86 -22.18
C SER A 2 -18.89 -4.50 -21.04
N ARG A 3 -17.80 -5.24 -21.34
CA ARG A 3 -16.90 -5.73 -20.30
C ARG A 3 -16.40 -4.55 -19.45
N PRO A 4 -16.48 -4.59 -18.11
CA PRO A 4 -15.92 -3.55 -17.27
C PRO A 4 -14.41 -3.47 -17.52
N GLY A 5 -13.92 -2.29 -17.86
CA GLY A 5 -12.50 -2.10 -18.13
C GLY A 5 -11.65 -2.41 -16.89
N LEU A 6 -10.46 -2.97 -17.11
CA LEU A 6 -9.53 -3.33 -16.03
C LEU A 6 -9.38 -2.21 -14.99
N PRO A 7 -9.48 -2.51 -13.68
CA PRO A 7 -9.39 -1.51 -12.64
C PRO A 7 -8.03 -0.81 -12.71
N ARG A 8 -8.07 0.50 -12.96
CA ARG A 8 -6.86 1.32 -13.03
C ARG A 8 -6.23 1.45 -11.65
N LYS A 9 -5.25 0.60 -11.36
CA LYS A 9 -4.45 0.71 -10.14
C LYS A 9 -3.69 2.02 -10.13
N THR A 10 -3.92 2.77 -9.06
CA THR A 10 -3.32 4.06 -8.83
C THR A 10 -2.22 3.92 -7.79
N VAL A 11 -1.00 3.59 -8.25
CA VAL A 11 0.17 3.44 -7.36
C VAL A 11 0.79 4.80 -7.09
N TYR A 12 0.80 5.23 -5.83
CA TYR A 12 1.58 6.39 -5.37
C TYR A 12 2.88 5.89 -4.75
N THR A 13 3.99 6.59 -4.99
CA THR A 13 5.27 6.26 -4.38
C THR A 13 5.83 7.49 -3.69
N ARG A 14 6.28 7.32 -2.45
CA ARG A 14 6.94 8.33 -1.60
C ARG A 14 8.36 7.84 -1.27
N ASN A 15 9.32 8.74 -1.08
CA ASN A 15 10.66 8.36 -0.61
C ASN A 15 10.70 8.35 0.92
N VAL A 16 10.02 7.38 1.52
CA VAL A 16 9.85 7.32 2.98
C VAL A 16 11.17 6.96 3.68
N ARG A 17 12.01 6.13 3.05
CA ARG A 17 13.31 5.73 3.62
C ARG A 17 14.35 6.85 3.66
N GLY A 18 14.24 7.83 2.75
CA GLY A 18 15.12 8.99 2.73
C GLY A 18 14.53 10.20 3.47
N MET A 19 13.51 9.98 4.30
CA MET A 19 12.93 11.01 5.15
C MET A 19 13.88 11.33 6.30
N ASP A 20 14.02 12.61 6.63
CA ASP A 20 14.68 13.04 7.86
C ASP A 20 13.78 12.71 9.07
N SER A 21 14.14 11.63 9.77
CA SER A 21 13.40 11.10 10.92
C SER A 21 13.35 12.09 12.09
N ASP A 22 14.44 12.83 12.33
CA ASP A 22 14.54 13.72 13.49
C ASP A 22 13.73 14.99 13.29
N SER A 23 13.78 15.55 12.07
CA SER A 23 12.92 16.68 11.70
C SER A 23 11.43 16.29 11.70
N PHE A 24 11.09 15.07 11.25
CA PHE A 24 9.73 14.57 11.33
C PHE A 24 9.25 14.44 12.78
N ARG A 25 10.06 13.83 13.65
CA ARG A 25 9.78 13.69 15.08
C ARG A 25 9.55 15.05 15.76
N THR A 26 10.43 16.02 15.49
CA THR A 26 10.32 17.38 16.04
C THR A 26 9.05 18.08 15.58
N ALA A 27 8.68 17.93 14.29
CA ALA A 27 7.46 18.50 13.77
C ALA A 27 6.20 17.83 14.36
N LEU A 28 6.25 16.52 14.60
CA LEU A 28 5.17 15.77 15.24
C LEU A 28 4.96 16.21 16.69
N GLN A 29 6.03 16.37 17.48
CA GLN A 29 5.98 16.87 18.86
C GLN A 29 5.35 18.27 18.99
N ARG A 30 5.54 19.13 17.98
CA ARG A 30 4.94 20.48 17.94
C ARG A 30 3.52 20.52 17.40
N SER A 31 2.98 19.39 16.94
CA SER A 31 1.67 19.36 16.31
C SER A 31 0.53 19.42 17.33
N ALA A 32 -0.61 19.95 16.91
CA ALA A 32 -1.82 20.00 17.73
C ALA A 32 -2.26 18.62 18.24
N LEU A 33 -1.90 17.55 17.52
CA LEU A 33 -2.17 16.16 17.91
C LEU A 33 -1.60 15.80 19.28
N LEU A 34 -0.42 16.32 19.63
CA LEU A 34 0.25 16.07 20.91
C LEU A 34 0.06 17.22 21.91
N VAL A 35 -0.12 18.45 21.43
CA VAL A 35 -0.22 19.64 22.29
C VAL A 35 -1.64 19.87 22.82
N SER A 36 -2.67 19.61 22.01
CA SER A 36 -4.06 19.87 22.37
C SER A 36 -5.02 18.90 21.65
N PRO A 37 -4.98 17.59 22.00
CA PRO A 37 -5.88 16.60 21.42
C PRO A 37 -7.35 16.85 21.83
N PRO A 38 -8.31 16.77 20.89
CA PRO A 38 -9.74 16.89 21.21
C PRO A 38 -10.26 15.66 21.96
N ASP A 39 -11.36 15.84 22.69
CA ASP A 39 -12.00 14.77 23.46
C ASP A 39 -12.93 13.90 22.60
N ASN A 40 -13.49 14.46 21.52
CA ASN A 40 -14.34 13.73 20.61
C ASN A 40 -13.51 12.74 19.76
N VAL A 41 -13.92 11.48 19.76
CA VAL A 41 -13.23 10.38 19.06
C VAL A 41 -13.09 10.63 17.55
N ASP A 42 -14.15 11.11 16.89
CA ASP A 42 -14.14 11.37 15.45
C ASP A 42 -13.19 12.54 15.12
N GLU A 43 -13.20 13.59 15.93
CA GLU A 43 -12.29 14.74 15.78
C GLU A 43 -10.84 14.36 16.05
N LEU A 44 -10.59 13.54 17.07
CA LEU A 44 -9.26 13.05 17.42
C LEU A 44 -8.66 12.23 16.28
N VAL A 45 -9.45 11.33 15.68
CA VAL A 45 -9.01 10.54 14.52
C VAL A 45 -8.85 11.41 13.28
N ALA A 46 -9.70 12.41 13.07
CA ALA A 46 -9.52 13.37 11.97
C ALA A 46 -8.22 14.18 12.13
N LEU A 47 -7.91 14.63 13.35
CA LEU A 47 -6.67 15.33 13.66
C LEU A 47 -5.45 14.42 13.48
N TYR A 48 -5.53 13.17 13.96
CA TYR A 48 -4.50 12.15 13.78
C TYR A 48 -4.19 11.93 12.29
N ASN A 49 -5.22 11.64 11.49
CA ASN A 49 -5.06 11.35 10.07
C ASN A 49 -4.57 12.57 9.27
N SER A 50 -5.14 13.75 9.52
CA SER A 50 -4.76 14.97 8.80
C SER A 50 -3.34 15.42 9.14
N THR A 51 -2.95 15.41 10.43
CA THR A 51 -1.61 15.80 10.88
C THR A 51 -0.55 14.87 10.30
N LEU A 52 -0.73 13.56 10.45
CA LEU A 52 0.24 12.58 9.97
C LEU A 52 0.35 12.58 8.44
N THR A 53 -0.77 12.73 7.73
CA THR A 53 -0.75 12.87 6.27
C THR A 53 -0.02 14.12 5.82
N ALA A 54 -0.29 15.27 6.46
CA ALA A 54 0.36 16.55 6.13
C ALA A 54 1.87 16.51 6.40
N LEU A 55 2.29 15.93 7.53
CA LEU A 55 3.71 15.73 7.83
C LEU A 55 4.35 14.79 6.81
N LEU A 56 3.68 13.70 6.45
CA LEU A 56 4.22 12.78 5.45
C LEU A 56 4.34 13.43 4.06
N ASP A 57 3.39 14.26 3.66
CA ASP A 57 3.48 15.00 2.39
C ASP A 57 4.57 16.06 2.40
N LYS A 58 4.83 16.69 3.56
CA LYS A 58 5.94 17.63 3.73
C LYS A 58 7.30 16.94 3.63
N PHE A 59 7.47 15.83 4.34
CA PHE A 59 8.77 15.18 4.50
C PHE A 59 9.05 14.06 3.47
N ALA A 60 8.02 13.48 2.86
CA ALA A 60 8.15 12.48 1.81
C ALA A 60 7.08 12.69 0.70
N PRO A 61 7.18 13.80 -0.07
CA PRO A 61 6.17 14.15 -1.05
C PRO A 61 5.97 13.08 -2.12
N VAL A 62 4.72 12.93 -2.57
CA VAL A 62 4.35 11.99 -3.63
C VAL A 62 5.11 12.32 -4.92
N LYS A 63 5.71 11.30 -5.55
CA LYS A 63 6.48 11.48 -6.79
C LYS A 63 5.59 12.02 -7.93
N LYS A 64 5.87 13.27 -8.36
CA LYS A 64 5.21 14.02 -9.45
C LYS A 64 5.15 13.31 -10.82
N VAL A 65 5.95 12.25 -11.01
CA VAL A 65 6.08 11.49 -12.27
C VAL A 65 4.74 10.91 -12.74
N ARG A 66 3.94 10.37 -11.83
CA ARG A 66 2.68 9.71 -12.21
C ARG A 66 1.57 10.71 -12.53
N GLN A 67 1.50 11.80 -11.78
CA GLN A 67 0.59 12.91 -12.10
C GLN A 67 0.91 13.49 -13.48
N ALA A 68 2.19 13.71 -13.79
CA ALA A 68 2.61 14.15 -15.12
C ALA A 68 2.22 13.15 -16.23
N LYS A 69 2.37 11.84 -16.00
CA LYS A 69 1.88 10.80 -16.93
C LYS A 69 0.37 10.82 -17.12
N LYS A 70 -0.41 11.10 -16.06
CA LYS A 70 -1.88 11.20 -16.10
C LYS A 70 -2.30 12.41 -16.94
N VAL A 71 -1.75 13.59 -16.65
CA VAL A 71 -2.01 14.84 -17.39
C VAL A 71 -1.68 14.67 -18.87
N ARG A 72 -0.50 14.10 -19.20
CA ARG A 72 -0.12 13.79 -20.58
C ARG A 72 -1.16 12.92 -21.30
N ARG A 73 -1.60 11.82 -20.67
CA ARG A 73 -2.61 10.90 -21.24
C ARG A 73 -3.97 11.57 -21.41
N GLN A 74 -4.36 12.47 -20.52
CA GLN A 74 -5.61 13.23 -20.63
C GLN A 74 -5.55 14.18 -21.83
N ALA A 75 -4.48 14.96 -21.96
CA ALA A 75 -4.26 15.85 -23.10
C ALA A 75 -4.21 15.07 -24.43
N GLU A 76 -3.53 13.92 -24.44
CA GLU A 76 -3.44 13.03 -25.60
C GLU A 76 -4.82 12.52 -26.05
N ARG A 77 -5.67 12.06 -25.12
CA ARG A 77 -7.04 11.63 -25.43
C ARG A 77 -7.90 12.78 -25.93
N LYS A 78 -7.78 13.96 -25.31
CA LYS A 78 -8.52 15.15 -25.71
C LYS A 78 -8.19 15.52 -27.15
N TRP A 79 -6.90 15.62 -27.48
CA TRP A 79 -6.43 15.88 -28.85
C TRP A 79 -6.88 14.81 -29.85
N ARG A 80 -6.83 13.52 -29.49
CA ARG A 80 -7.31 12.44 -30.38
C ARG A 80 -8.81 12.56 -30.69
N LYS A 81 -9.62 13.05 -29.72
CA LYS A 81 -11.06 13.23 -29.88
C LYS A 81 -11.40 14.52 -30.64
N SER A 82 -10.81 15.65 -30.26
CA SER A 82 -11.16 16.97 -30.82
C SER A 82 -10.46 17.29 -32.13
N ARG A 83 -9.25 16.75 -32.35
CA ARG A 83 -8.36 17.06 -33.49
C ARG A 83 -8.00 18.54 -33.66
N LEU A 84 -8.28 19.39 -32.66
CA LEU A 84 -7.94 20.82 -32.67
C LEU A 84 -6.44 21.05 -32.44
N GLU A 85 -5.88 22.08 -33.08
CA GLU A 85 -4.47 22.46 -32.92
C GLU A 85 -4.16 22.93 -31.49
N VAL A 86 -5.08 23.63 -30.83
CA VAL A 86 -4.93 24.04 -29.42
C VAL A 86 -4.74 22.83 -28.50
N ASP A 87 -5.53 21.77 -28.70
CA ASP A 87 -5.37 20.54 -27.91
C ASP A 87 -4.07 19.78 -28.26
N ARG A 88 -3.61 19.88 -29.51
CA ARG A 88 -2.30 19.35 -29.94
C ARG A 88 -1.14 20.06 -29.25
N GLN A 89 -1.20 21.38 -29.12
CA GLN A 89 -0.21 22.18 -28.41
C GLN A 89 -0.18 21.84 -26.92
N ILE A 90 -1.35 21.72 -26.28
CA ILE A 90 -1.47 21.28 -24.88
C ILE A 90 -0.86 19.87 -24.69
N TYR A 91 -1.14 18.95 -25.60
CA TYR A 91 -0.53 17.61 -25.57
C TYR A 91 1.00 17.66 -25.71
N ARG A 92 1.54 18.44 -26.66
CA ARG A 92 2.99 18.60 -26.85
C ARG A 92 3.67 19.17 -25.60
N HIS A 93 3.08 20.21 -25.02
CA HIS A 93 3.58 20.84 -23.80
C HIS A 93 3.61 19.85 -22.62
N THR A 94 2.47 19.20 -22.34
CA THR A 94 2.36 18.22 -21.24
C THR A 94 3.23 16.97 -21.47
N ARG A 95 3.46 16.57 -22.73
CA ARG A 95 4.42 15.51 -23.09
C ARG A 95 5.85 15.91 -22.74
N SER A 96 6.27 17.12 -23.09
CA SER A 96 7.62 17.63 -22.78
C SER A 96 7.85 17.70 -21.27
N GLN A 97 6.91 18.30 -20.54
CA GLN A 97 6.94 18.37 -19.07
C GLN A 97 7.02 16.98 -18.43
N CYS A 98 6.18 16.05 -18.89
CA CYS A 98 6.21 14.68 -18.40
C CYS A 98 7.56 13.99 -18.66
N SER A 99 8.17 14.22 -19.82
CA SER A 99 9.49 13.69 -20.15
C SER A 99 10.56 14.23 -19.20
N ALA A 100 10.60 15.55 -19.01
CA ALA A 100 11.56 16.20 -18.11
C ALA A 100 11.44 15.68 -16.67
N ILE A 101 10.21 15.51 -16.16
CA ILE A 101 9.96 14.96 -14.82
C ILE A 101 10.45 13.51 -14.71
N ILE A 102 10.24 12.68 -15.75
CA ILE A 102 10.72 11.28 -15.77
C ILE A 102 12.24 11.24 -15.76
N VAL A 103 12.89 12.01 -16.62
CA VAL A 103 14.36 12.08 -16.71
C VAL A 103 14.94 12.52 -15.38
N LYS A 104 14.47 13.64 -14.81
CA LYS A 104 14.93 14.15 -13.51
C LYS A 104 14.74 13.13 -12.38
N ALA A 105 13.64 12.38 -12.40
CA ALA A 105 13.37 11.34 -11.40
C ALA A 105 14.30 10.12 -11.57
N ARG A 106 14.57 9.69 -12.81
CA ARG A 106 15.53 8.62 -13.11
C ARG A 106 16.94 9.00 -12.69
N SER A 107 17.41 10.19 -13.07
CA SER A 107 18.74 10.69 -12.68
C SER A 107 18.90 10.71 -11.17
N ARG A 108 17.92 11.23 -10.42
CA ARG A 108 17.96 11.23 -8.95
C ARG A 108 17.97 9.83 -8.37
N TYR A 109 17.18 8.90 -8.92
CA TYR A 109 17.19 7.52 -8.46
C TYR A 109 18.57 6.91 -8.64
N VAL A 110 19.15 6.98 -9.83
CA VAL A 110 20.50 6.44 -10.11
C VAL A 110 21.54 7.09 -9.20
N MET A 111 21.53 8.42 -9.08
CA MET A 111 22.42 9.15 -8.17
C MET A 111 22.32 8.63 -6.73
N ASN A 112 21.11 8.45 -6.19
CA ASN A 112 20.95 7.95 -4.82
C ASN A 112 21.52 6.55 -4.63
N ILE A 113 21.32 5.64 -5.60
CA ILE A 113 21.83 4.27 -5.47
C ILE A 113 23.36 4.27 -5.55
N VAL A 114 23.93 5.05 -6.48
CA VAL A 114 25.38 5.23 -6.61
C VAL A 114 25.95 5.84 -5.32
N SER A 115 25.37 6.93 -4.81
CA SER A 115 25.78 7.56 -3.55
C SER A 115 25.71 6.59 -2.36
N SER A 116 24.70 5.73 -2.29
CA SER A 116 24.59 4.71 -1.24
C SER A 116 25.58 3.55 -1.38
N ALA A 117 26.21 3.40 -2.54
CA ALA A 117 27.15 2.33 -2.85
C ALA A 117 28.62 2.81 -2.90
N VAL A 118 28.90 4.10 -2.65
CA VAL A 118 30.25 4.69 -2.71
C VAL A 118 31.24 3.95 -1.81
N SER A 119 30.80 3.48 -0.64
CA SER A 119 31.64 2.79 0.33
C SER A 119 31.78 1.27 0.07
N ASP A 120 31.09 0.72 -0.94
CA ASP A 120 31.03 -0.73 -1.20
C ASP A 120 31.20 -1.00 -2.70
N SER A 121 32.42 -1.37 -3.10
CA SER A 121 32.78 -1.62 -4.49
C SER A 121 31.92 -2.70 -5.14
N ARG A 122 31.53 -3.75 -4.41
CA ARG A 122 30.68 -4.84 -4.93
C ARG A 122 29.28 -4.32 -5.26
N LYS A 123 28.68 -3.51 -4.38
CA LYS A 123 27.38 -2.87 -4.66
C LYS A 123 27.48 -1.89 -5.81
N MET A 124 28.58 -1.14 -5.91
CA MET A 124 28.85 -0.23 -7.02
C MET A 124 28.87 -0.97 -8.37
N PHE A 125 29.63 -2.07 -8.47
CA PHE A 125 29.68 -2.87 -9.68
C PHE A 125 28.33 -3.52 -10.02
N ALA A 126 27.56 -3.98 -9.02
CA ALA A 126 26.21 -4.47 -9.24
C ALA A 126 25.28 -3.38 -9.82
N VAL A 127 25.33 -2.16 -9.31
CA VAL A 127 24.56 -1.03 -9.86
C VAL A 127 24.96 -0.73 -11.29
N VAL A 128 26.26 -0.74 -11.61
CA VAL A 128 26.77 -0.52 -12.97
C VAL A 128 26.34 -1.64 -13.91
N ASN A 129 26.45 -2.90 -13.49
CA ASN A 129 26.04 -4.05 -14.29
C ASN A 129 24.53 -4.02 -14.57
N GLY A 130 23.71 -3.66 -13.59
CA GLY A 130 22.28 -3.46 -13.77
C GLY A 130 21.95 -2.32 -14.75
N LEU A 131 22.69 -1.21 -14.71
CA LEU A 131 22.52 -0.10 -15.66
C LEU A 131 22.94 -0.46 -17.09
N LEU A 132 23.96 -1.30 -17.24
CA LEU A 132 24.47 -1.80 -18.52
C LEU A 132 23.68 -3.02 -19.03
N GLY A 133 22.70 -3.51 -18.27
CA GLY A 133 21.91 -4.69 -18.64
C GLY A 133 22.69 -6.01 -18.59
N LYS A 134 23.77 -6.07 -17.82
CA LYS A 134 24.62 -7.27 -17.64
C LYS A 134 24.08 -8.25 -16.61
N ASP A 135 23.15 -7.83 -15.74
CA ASP A 135 22.54 -8.65 -14.69
C ASP A 135 21.38 -9.55 -15.19
N VAL A 136 21.22 -9.70 -16.51
CA VAL A 136 20.11 -10.48 -17.06
C VAL A 136 20.49 -11.96 -17.03
N THR A 137 20.18 -12.65 -15.93
CA THR A 137 19.82 -14.06 -16.00
C THR A 137 18.48 -14.12 -16.72
N GLN A 138 18.51 -14.34 -18.04
CA GLN A 138 17.27 -14.61 -18.75
C GLN A 138 16.62 -15.84 -18.10
N PRO A 139 15.30 -15.83 -17.84
CA PRO A 139 14.62 -17.04 -17.45
C PRO A 139 14.82 -18.04 -18.59
N VAL A 140 15.67 -19.03 -18.35
CA VAL A 140 15.83 -20.17 -19.25
C VAL A 140 14.53 -20.92 -19.15
N LEU A 141 13.68 -20.77 -20.16
CA LEU A 141 12.58 -21.69 -20.36
C LEU A 141 13.20 -23.09 -20.48
N PRO A 142 12.63 -24.12 -19.82
CA PRO A 142 13.10 -25.47 -20.04
C PRO A 142 13.04 -25.77 -21.55
N GLU A 143 14.11 -26.35 -22.07
CA GLU A 143 14.15 -26.82 -23.46
C GLU A 143 13.18 -27.99 -23.59
N MET A 144 11.95 -27.69 -23.99
CA MET A 144 10.92 -28.66 -24.29
C MET A 144 10.08 -28.14 -25.45
N ASP A 145 9.64 -29.06 -26.31
CA ASP A 145 8.74 -28.73 -27.41
C ASP A 145 7.33 -28.39 -26.89
N ASP A 146 6.58 -27.65 -27.70
CA ASP A 146 5.25 -27.14 -27.34
C ASP A 146 4.27 -28.27 -26.93
N GLN A 147 4.38 -29.45 -27.54
CA GLN A 147 3.48 -30.58 -27.28
C GLN A 147 3.76 -31.20 -25.91
N THR A 148 5.04 -31.38 -25.58
CA THR A 148 5.47 -31.89 -24.28
C THR A 148 5.09 -30.89 -23.18
N ALA A 149 5.34 -29.59 -23.40
CA ALA A 149 4.98 -28.54 -22.46
C ALA A 149 3.46 -28.49 -22.19
N ALA A 150 2.63 -28.57 -23.24
CA ALA A 150 1.18 -28.59 -23.11
C ALA A 150 0.67 -29.82 -22.34
N SER A 151 1.25 -31.00 -22.61
CA SER A 151 0.85 -32.25 -21.97
C SER A 151 1.21 -32.27 -20.48
N THR A 152 2.43 -31.85 -20.13
CA THR A 152 2.87 -31.72 -18.74
C THR A 152 2.00 -30.72 -17.97
N LEU A 153 1.64 -29.60 -18.62
CA LEU A 153 0.77 -28.60 -18.03
C LEU A 153 -0.66 -29.14 -17.81
N SER A 154 -1.23 -29.90 -18.75
CA SER A 154 -2.55 -30.53 -18.59
C SER A 154 -2.57 -31.51 -17.41
N ALA A 155 -1.60 -32.43 -17.36
CA ALA A 155 -1.50 -33.43 -16.29
C ALA A 155 -1.38 -32.78 -14.90
N TYR A 156 -0.62 -31.70 -14.78
CA TYR A 156 -0.50 -30.94 -13.53
C TYR A 156 -1.85 -30.38 -13.05
N PHE A 157 -2.69 -29.86 -13.95
CA PHE A 157 -3.99 -29.32 -13.57
C PHE A 157 -5.00 -30.41 -13.19
N GLU A 158 -5.00 -31.53 -13.89
CA GLU A 158 -5.84 -32.69 -13.56
C GLU A 158 -5.51 -33.24 -12.17
N ASP A 159 -4.23 -33.44 -11.87
CA ASP A 159 -3.76 -33.92 -10.57
C ASP A 159 -4.15 -32.95 -9.45
N LYS A 160 -3.92 -31.65 -9.67
CA LYS A 160 -4.27 -30.60 -8.72
C LYS A 160 -5.77 -30.53 -8.42
N ILE A 161 -6.62 -30.76 -9.42
CA ILE A 161 -8.07 -30.77 -9.22
C ILE A 161 -8.46 -31.96 -8.34
N LYS A 162 -7.92 -33.15 -8.61
CA LYS A 162 -8.15 -34.34 -7.78
C LYS A 162 -7.73 -34.12 -6.34
N THR A 163 -6.51 -33.64 -6.09
CA THR A 163 -6.02 -33.35 -4.73
C THR A 163 -6.93 -32.38 -3.96
N ILE A 164 -7.43 -31.35 -4.64
CA ILE A 164 -8.34 -30.36 -4.03
C ILE A 164 -9.69 -31.01 -3.71
N MET A 165 -10.25 -31.80 -4.62
CA MET A 165 -11.52 -32.50 -4.37
C MET A 165 -11.42 -33.47 -3.20
N ASP A 166 -10.34 -34.27 -3.15
CA ASP A 166 -10.09 -35.22 -2.08
C ASP A 166 -9.98 -34.52 -0.71
N SER A 167 -9.44 -33.29 -0.68
CA SER A 167 -9.31 -32.50 0.55
C SER A 167 -10.62 -31.98 1.15
N PHE A 168 -11.72 -32.01 0.39
CA PHE A 168 -13.04 -31.55 0.87
C PHE A 168 -13.93 -32.69 1.38
N SER A 169 -13.51 -33.96 1.25
CA SER A 169 -14.32 -35.14 1.56
C SER A 169 -14.61 -35.33 3.06
N ASP A 170 -13.83 -34.71 3.95
CA ASP A 170 -13.77 -35.08 5.38
C ASP A 170 -14.45 -34.10 6.35
N SER A 171 -15.33 -33.19 5.91
CA SER A 171 -16.02 -32.31 6.88
C SER A 171 -17.36 -31.79 6.38
N VAL A 172 -18.38 -32.64 6.54
CA VAL A 172 -19.77 -32.16 6.64
C VAL A 172 -20.26 -32.44 8.06
N ASP A 173 -19.67 -31.72 9.02
CA ASP A 173 -20.35 -31.52 10.30
C ASP A 173 -21.48 -30.53 10.04
N THR A 174 -22.69 -31.06 9.93
CA THR A 174 -23.91 -30.28 9.85
C THR A 174 -24.09 -29.57 11.20
N VAL A 175 -23.54 -28.37 11.32
CA VAL A 175 -23.76 -27.53 12.51
C VAL A 175 -25.19 -27.00 12.44
N GLU A 176 -26.11 -27.66 13.14
CA GLU A 176 -27.42 -27.12 13.44
C GLU A 176 -27.25 -25.85 14.27
N GLN A 177 -27.54 -24.68 13.68
CA GLN A 177 -27.57 -23.42 14.39
C GLN A 177 -28.82 -23.37 15.28
N THR A 178 -28.71 -23.82 16.52
CA THR A 178 -29.66 -23.47 17.57
C THR A 178 -29.41 -22.02 18.00
N SER A 179 -30.45 -21.20 17.89
CA SER A 179 -30.43 -19.80 18.32
C SER A 179 -30.64 -19.73 19.83
N ASP A 180 -29.63 -20.14 20.59
CA ASP A 180 -29.68 -20.03 22.05
C ASP A 180 -29.58 -18.55 22.46
N LEU A 181 -30.62 -18.06 23.13
CA LEU A 181 -30.64 -16.74 23.74
C LEU A 181 -29.54 -16.66 24.81
N PHE A 182 -28.68 -15.64 24.72
CA PHE A 182 -27.56 -15.46 25.65
C PHE A 182 -28.05 -15.32 27.10
N CYS A 183 -27.68 -16.29 27.96
CA CYS A 183 -28.02 -16.33 29.39
C CYS A 183 -26.81 -16.00 30.30
N GLY A 184 -25.94 -15.09 29.85
CA GLY A 184 -24.72 -14.70 30.58
C GLY A 184 -24.82 -13.33 31.25
N THR A 185 -23.81 -12.99 32.05
CA THR A 185 -23.67 -11.63 32.62
C THR A 185 -23.25 -10.65 31.52
N PRO A 186 -24.02 -9.56 31.28
CA PRO A 186 -23.64 -8.58 30.27
C PRO A 186 -22.39 -7.80 30.72
N LEU A 187 -21.52 -7.49 29.76
CA LEU A 187 -20.38 -6.63 30.00
C LEU A 187 -20.85 -5.18 30.21
N SER A 188 -20.69 -4.66 31.42
CA SER A 188 -21.16 -3.30 31.78
C SER A 188 -20.15 -2.21 31.42
N ASN A 189 -18.85 -2.47 31.57
CA ASN A 189 -17.79 -1.48 31.37
C ASN A 189 -16.53 -2.13 30.80
N PHE A 190 -15.79 -1.35 30.01
CA PHE A 190 -14.43 -1.69 29.58
C PHE A 190 -13.42 -1.15 30.59
N GLN A 191 -12.41 -1.96 30.93
CA GLN A 191 -11.23 -1.45 31.60
C GLN A 191 -10.41 -0.59 30.61
N PRO A 192 -9.91 0.59 31.02
CA PRO A 192 -9.06 1.41 30.17
C PRO A 192 -7.80 0.64 29.76
N VAL A 193 -7.51 0.66 28.46
CA VAL A 193 -6.29 0.10 27.88
C VAL A 193 -5.10 0.95 28.31
N THR A 194 -4.04 0.31 28.77
CA THR A 194 -2.78 0.96 29.15
C THR A 194 -1.81 1.06 27.96
N GLU A 195 -0.83 1.95 28.05
CA GLU A 195 0.23 2.08 27.05
C GLU A 195 1.03 0.78 26.88
N ASP A 196 1.34 0.09 27.98
CA ASP A 196 2.09 -1.18 27.95
C ASP A 196 1.31 -2.31 27.25
N GLU A 197 0.01 -2.41 27.49
CA GLU A 197 -0.85 -3.39 26.82
C GLU A 197 -0.93 -3.11 25.33
N LEU A 198 -1.16 -1.85 24.95
CA LEU A 198 -1.23 -1.47 23.55
C LEU A 198 0.12 -1.67 22.84
N LEU A 199 1.23 -1.36 23.51
CA LEU A 199 2.57 -1.61 22.98
C LEU A 199 2.83 -3.10 22.73
N LYS A 200 2.44 -3.97 23.67
CA LYS A 200 2.53 -5.43 23.50
C LYS A 200 1.68 -5.91 22.33
N LEU A 201 0.47 -5.35 22.16
CA LEU A 201 -0.41 -5.68 21.05
C LEU A 201 0.20 -5.30 19.70
N VAL A 202 0.65 -4.05 19.56
CA VAL A 202 1.26 -3.52 18.33
C VAL A 202 2.49 -4.35 17.93
N ARG A 203 3.32 -4.77 18.90
CA ARG A 203 4.49 -5.64 18.63
C ARG A 203 4.14 -7.05 18.18
N ARG A 204 2.96 -7.57 18.54
CA ARG A 204 2.47 -8.89 18.09
C ARG A 204 1.86 -8.82 16.69
N CYS A 205 1.36 -7.66 16.27
CA CYS A 205 0.77 -7.46 14.96
C CYS A 205 1.82 -7.56 13.84
N ARG A 206 1.43 -8.13 12.70
CA ARG A 206 2.25 -8.06 11.48
C ARG A 206 2.29 -6.59 11.00
N PRO A 207 3.47 -6.03 10.68
CA PRO A 207 3.60 -4.64 10.26
C PRO A 207 3.13 -4.45 8.81
N THR A 208 1.82 -4.48 8.59
CA THR A 208 1.19 -4.27 7.28
C THR A 208 0.62 -2.87 7.18
N THR A 209 0.76 -2.26 6.00
CA THR A 209 0.26 -0.91 5.70
C THR A 209 -0.95 -0.97 4.77
N SER A 210 -2.04 -0.34 5.17
CA SER A 210 -3.21 -0.05 4.35
C SER A 210 -2.99 1.19 3.47
N VAL A 211 -3.82 1.34 2.44
CA VAL A 211 -3.85 2.57 1.62
C VAL A 211 -4.55 3.73 2.32
N ASP A 212 -5.39 3.43 3.31
CA ASP A 212 -6.11 4.43 4.11
C ASP A 212 -5.31 4.84 5.36
N ASP A 213 -4.16 4.21 5.61
CA ASP A 213 -3.27 4.61 6.69
C ASP A 213 -2.66 5.98 6.37
N PRO A 214 -2.64 6.92 7.34
CA PRO A 214 -2.11 8.26 7.10
C PRO A 214 -0.59 8.25 6.87
N ILE A 215 0.09 7.26 7.47
CA ILE A 215 1.53 7.01 7.31
C ILE A 215 1.81 5.51 7.16
N PRO A 216 2.89 5.11 6.48
CA PRO A 216 3.33 3.73 6.46
C PRO A 216 3.58 3.20 7.86
N THR A 217 3.23 1.93 8.10
CA THR A 217 3.42 1.24 9.38
C THR A 217 4.87 1.28 9.83
N SER A 218 5.83 1.25 8.89
CA SER A 218 7.25 1.40 9.21
C SER A 218 7.58 2.74 9.88
N VAL A 219 6.92 3.83 9.46
CA VAL A 219 7.10 5.18 10.03
C VAL A 219 6.37 5.29 11.36
N LEU A 220 5.17 4.73 11.45
CA LEU A 220 4.42 4.64 12.71
C LEU A 220 5.28 3.96 13.79
N LEU A 221 5.90 2.82 13.48
CA LEU A 221 6.72 2.06 14.41
C LEU A 221 8.02 2.78 14.79
N GLN A 222 8.61 3.59 13.90
CA GLN A 222 9.78 4.42 14.19
C GLN A 222 9.48 5.53 15.22
N HIS A 223 8.23 5.97 15.30
CA HIS A 223 7.80 7.06 16.18
C HIS A 223 6.72 6.59 17.16
N LEU A 224 6.70 5.29 17.47
CA LEU A 224 5.65 4.70 18.30
C LEU A 224 5.71 5.25 19.72
N ASP A 225 6.90 5.54 20.25
CA ASP A 225 7.12 6.14 21.57
C ASP A 225 6.29 7.42 21.79
N ILE A 226 6.24 8.29 20.78
CA ILE A 226 5.50 9.56 20.86
C ILE A 226 4.05 9.44 20.39
N LEU A 227 3.72 8.41 19.60
CA LEU A 227 2.36 8.18 19.09
C LEU A 227 1.52 7.29 20.02
N LEU A 228 2.15 6.49 20.86
CA LEU A 228 1.48 5.53 21.75
C LEU A 228 0.43 6.19 22.65
N PRO A 229 0.68 7.35 23.31
CA PRO A 229 -0.34 8.01 24.13
C PRO A 229 -1.57 8.44 23.32
N VAL A 230 -1.36 8.85 22.06
CA VAL A 230 -2.45 9.23 21.14
C VAL A 230 -3.27 8.01 20.75
N LEU A 231 -2.61 6.89 20.42
CA LEU A 231 -3.28 5.65 20.06
C LEU A 231 -4.09 5.09 21.24
N VAL A 232 -3.53 5.12 22.46
CA VAL A 232 -4.26 4.75 23.70
C VAL A 232 -5.48 5.64 23.89
N ARG A 233 -5.33 6.96 23.72
CA ARG A 233 -6.47 7.90 23.83
C ARG A 233 -7.57 7.57 22.82
N ILE A 234 -7.23 7.29 21.56
CA ILE A 234 -8.20 6.90 20.53
C ILE A 234 -8.95 5.62 20.93
N VAL A 235 -8.23 4.59 21.37
CA VAL A 235 -8.83 3.31 21.77
C VAL A 235 -9.76 3.49 22.96
N ASN A 236 -9.28 4.15 24.03
CA ASN A 236 -10.07 4.34 25.24
C ASN A 236 -11.28 5.24 25.01
N ALA A 237 -11.15 6.31 24.23
CA ALA A 237 -12.28 7.17 23.89
C ALA A 237 -13.31 6.43 23.04
N SER A 238 -12.89 5.55 22.12
CA SER A 238 -13.80 4.69 21.34
C SER A 238 -14.54 3.67 22.20
N LEU A 239 -13.84 3.00 23.13
CA LEU A 239 -14.44 2.05 24.07
C LEU A 239 -15.40 2.72 25.04
N PHE A 240 -15.02 3.89 25.59
CA PHE A 240 -15.84 4.64 26.53
C PHE A 240 -17.12 5.21 25.90
N SER A 241 -17.02 5.74 24.67
CA SER A 241 -18.17 6.25 23.93
C SER A 241 -19.00 5.15 23.26
N ALA A 242 -18.60 3.87 23.38
CA ALA A 242 -19.17 2.73 22.68
C ALA A 242 -19.32 2.97 21.16
N SER A 243 -18.41 3.75 20.57
CA SER A 243 -18.49 4.20 19.18
C SER A 243 -17.14 4.10 18.49
N VAL A 244 -17.13 3.41 17.35
CA VAL A 244 -15.97 3.35 16.45
C VAL A 244 -15.92 4.62 15.60
N PRO A 245 -14.76 5.28 15.44
CA PRO A 245 -14.62 6.45 14.57
C PRO A 245 -15.09 6.16 13.14
N ARG A 246 -15.74 7.14 12.49
CA ARG A 246 -16.28 7.00 11.12
C ARG A 246 -15.21 6.57 10.12
N GLN A 247 -13.99 7.08 10.26
CA GLN A 247 -12.86 6.76 9.37
C GLN A 247 -12.35 5.33 9.52
N PHE A 248 -12.66 4.64 10.62
CA PHE A 248 -12.30 3.23 10.82
C PHE A 248 -13.41 2.27 10.38
N LYS A 249 -14.59 2.79 10.01
CA LYS A 249 -15.72 2.00 9.48
C LYS A 249 -15.59 1.71 7.98
N THR A 250 -14.55 2.22 7.32
CA THR A 250 -14.31 2.03 5.89
C THR A 250 -13.27 0.95 5.65
N ALA A 251 -13.49 0.13 4.61
CA ALA A 251 -12.55 -0.91 4.20
C ALA A 251 -12.28 -0.82 2.69
N VAL A 252 -11.01 -1.02 2.30
CA VAL A 252 -10.63 -1.09 0.89
C VAL A 252 -10.57 -2.54 0.43
N ILE A 253 -11.52 -2.89 -0.44
CA ILE A 253 -11.57 -4.21 -1.06
C ILE A 253 -10.59 -4.24 -2.23
N LYS A 254 -9.52 -5.03 -2.10
CA LYS A 254 -8.56 -5.31 -3.18
C LYS A 254 -8.69 -6.78 -3.58
N PRO A 255 -9.35 -7.10 -4.71
CA PRO A 255 -9.36 -8.47 -5.21
C PRO A 255 -7.92 -8.90 -5.53
N ILE A 256 -7.49 -10.00 -4.92
CA ILE A 256 -6.19 -10.63 -5.14
C ILE A 256 -6.43 -11.88 -5.97
N LEU A 257 -5.62 -12.09 -7.01
CA LEU A 257 -5.67 -13.31 -7.80
C LEU A 257 -5.13 -14.46 -6.94
N LYS A 258 -5.89 -15.56 -6.88
CA LYS A 258 -5.55 -16.75 -6.08
C LYS A 258 -4.22 -17.40 -6.48
N LYS A 259 -3.72 -17.13 -7.69
CA LYS A 259 -2.42 -17.62 -8.20
C LYS A 259 -1.61 -16.46 -8.78
N PRO A 260 -0.31 -16.30 -8.43
CA PRO A 260 0.55 -15.22 -8.94
C PRO A 260 0.82 -15.31 -10.46
N GLN A 261 0.58 -16.49 -11.05
CA GLN A 261 0.80 -16.80 -12.46
C GLN A 261 -0.31 -16.25 -13.38
N LEU A 262 -1.50 -15.91 -12.85
CA LEU A 262 -2.57 -15.37 -13.70
C LEU A 262 -2.25 -13.90 -13.98
N GLY A 263 -1.88 -13.61 -15.22
CA GLY A 263 -1.77 -12.23 -15.70
C GLY A 263 -3.10 -11.48 -15.55
N PRO A 264 -3.09 -10.15 -15.36
CA PRO A 264 -4.30 -9.34 -15.27
C PRO A 264 -5.12 -9.28 -16.57
N GLU A 265 -4.72 -10.00 -17.62
CA GLU A 265 -5.38 -10.04 -18.93
C GLU A 265 -6.48 -11.12 -19.03
N LEU A 266 -6.68 -11.92 -17.98
CA LEU A 266 -7.63 -13.04 -17.98
C LEU A 266 -8.97 -12.75 -17.25
N VAL A 267 -9.37 -11.48 -17.13
CA VAL A 267 -10.70 -11.07 -16.64
C VAL A 267 -11.41 -10.21 -17.68
#